data_AF-A0A3D5U7V2-F1
#
_entry.id   AF-A0A3D5U7V2-F1
#
_cell.length_a   1.000
_cell.length_b   1.000
_cell.length_c   1.000
_cell.angle_alpha   90.00
_cell.angle_beta   90.00
_cell.angle_gamma   90.00
#
_symmetry.space_group_name_H-M   'P 1'
#
loop_
_entity.id
_entity.type
_entity.pdbx_description
1 polymer ?
#
loop_
_entity_poly.entity_id
_entity_poly.type
_entity_poly.pdbx_seq_one_letter_code
_entity_poly.pdbx_strand_id
1 'polypeptide(L)'
;MSGGRISGLEINAINEDDEEVSILLRDDNKNAGKARFSALSPSLWPYANLHCLQLSEVAGKANFYVDNPRTIIVLEPDFLIDASSIAECMDNNGSFPELYVLNRLFGEPSSERMLLGRMVNSIFDELIHHPDLDYLSLFKRGLAQMPIPMVALGQSCAMDIYREIESGHLEAVKAFCADVPDEDLLLEPSFLCPTYGLQGRLDLL
;
A
#
# COMPACT_ATOMS: atom_id res chain seq x y z
N MET A 1 -43.35 19.09 -10.94
CA MET A 1 -42.69 17.77 -10.90
C MET A 1 -41.27 18.02 -10.42
N SER A 2 -41.00 17.72 -9.15
CA SER A 2 -39.68 17.90 -8.54
C SER A 2 -38.77 16.80 -9.07
N GLY A 3 -37.92 17.11 -10.05
CA GLY A 3 -36.85 16.23 -10.47
C GLY A 3 -35.89 16.10 -9.29
N GLY A 4 -35.87 14.93 -8.65
CA GLY A 4 -34.98 14.65 -7.54
C GLY A 4 -33.54 14.94 -7.97
N ARG A 5 -32.91 15.91 -7.30
CA ARG A 5 -31.52 16.29 -7.54
C ARG A 5 -30.68 15.04 -7.23
N ILE A 6 -30.11 14.41 -8.25
CA ILE A 6 -29.18 13.31 -8.08
C ILE A 6 -27.94 13.91 -7.41
N SER A 7 -27.66 13.53 -6.17
CA SER A 7 -26.38 13.85 -5.52
C SER A 7 -25.32 12.96 -6.13
N GLY A 8 -24.27 13.55 -6.67
CA GLY A 8 -23.21 12.82 -7.36
C GLY A 8 -22.24 13.78 -8.04
N LEU A 9 -21.35 13.20 -8.83
CA LEU A 9 -20.32 13.88 -9.59
C LEU A 9 -20.50 13.54 -11.08
N GLU A 10 -20.60 14.57 -11.91
CA GLU A 10 -20.61 14.44 -13.36
C GLU A 10 -19.24 14.88 -13.89
N ILE A 11 -18.63 14.02 -14.69
CA ILE A 11 -17.29 14.24 -15.25
C ILE A 11 -17.42 14.19 -16.76
N ASN A 12 -16.98 15.25 -17.43
CA ASN A 12 -16.73 15.23 -18.87
C ASN A 12 -15.24 14.97 -19.07
N ALA A 13 -14.93 13.94 -19.83
CA ALA A 13 -13.56 13.51 -20.08
C ALA A 13 -13.38 13.18 -21.57
N ILE A 14 -12.13 12.96 -21.95
CA ILE A 14 -11.74 12.46 -23.26
C ILE A 14 -11.10 11.09 -23.02
N ASN A 15 -11.52 10.07 -23.74
CA ASN A 15 -10.94 8.72 -23.62
C ASN A 15 -9.63 8.59 -24.43
N GLU A 16 -9.02 7.40 -24.43
CA GLU A 16 -7.77 7.14 -25.16
C GLU A 16 -7.91 7.22 -26.69
N ASP A 17 -9.16 7.14 -27.20
CA ASP A 17 -9.49 7.24 -28.63
C ASP A 17 -9.85 8.68 -29.06
N ASP A 18 -9.56 9.69 -28.22
CA ASP A 18 -9.89 11.11 -28.42
C ASP A 18 -11.40 11.40 -28.50
N GLU A 19 -12.26 10.53 -27.97
CA GLU A 19 -13.70 10.71 -27.93
C GLU A 19 -14.15 11.39 -26.64
N GLU A 20 -15.10 12.33 -26.76
CA GLU A 20 -15.78 12.91 -25.60
C GLU A 20 -16.65 11.85 -24.92
N VAL A 21 -16.44 11.67 -23.61
CA VAL A 21 -17.21 10.77 -22.76
C VAL A 21 -17.79 11.53 -21.56
N SER A 22 -19.01 11.19 -21.19
CA SER A 22 -19.68 11.70 -19.99
C SER A 22 -19.83 10.58 -18.97
N ILE A 23 -19.35 10.82 -17.75
CA ILE A 23 -19.39 9.85 -16.65
C ILE A 23 -20.23 10.44 -15.52
N LEU A 24 -21.27 9.70 -15.11
CA LEU A 24 -22.11 10.04 -13.97
C LEU A 24 -21.83 9.10 -12.80
N LEU A 25 -21.22 9.65 -11.74
CA LEU A 25 -20.94 8.94 -10.49
C LEU A 25 -21.96 9.34 -9.44
N ARG A 26 -22.87 8.44 -9.08
CA ARG A 26 -23.98 8.75 -8.17
C ARG A 26 -23.60 8.44 -6.72
N ASP A 27 -23.97 9.32 -5.80
CA ASP A 27 -23.87 9.03 -4.38
C ASP A 27 -25.00 8.07 -3.97
N ASP A 28 -24.65 6.99 -3.27
CA ASP A 28 -25.63 6.09 -2.67
C ASP A 28 -26.07 6.61 -1.31
N ASN A 29 -27.08 7.48 -1.30
CA ASN A 29 -27.64 8.04 -0.06
C ASN A 29 -28.33 7.01 0.84
N LYS A 30 -28.61 5.79 0.34
CA LYS A 30 -29.25 4.73 1.13
C LYS A 30 -28.23 3.87 1.86
N ASN A 31 -27.00 3.81 1.36
CA ASN A 31 -25.92 3.04 1.96
C ASN A 31 -24.88 3.96 2.60
N ALA A 32 -25.10 4.29 3.87
CA ALA A 32 -24.19 5.15 4.64
C ALA A 32 -22.76 4.57 4.79
N GLY A 33 -22.55 3.27 4.53
CA GLY A 33 -21.24 2.64 4.54
C GLY A 33 -20.45 2.75 3.23
N LYS A 34 -21.06 3.24 2.14
CA LYS A 34 -20.36 3.45 0.86
C LYS A 34 -19.82 4.88 0.81
N ALA A 35 -18.54 5.03 0.48
CA ALA A 35 -17.95 6.33 0.22
C ALA A 35 -18.71 7.07 -0.90
N ARG A 36 -18.90 8.38 -0.73
CA ARG A 36 -19.60 9.23 -1.70
C ARG A 36 -18.64 9.66 -2.79
N PHE A 37 -19.01 9.48 -4.05
CA PHE A 37 -18.19 9.93 -5.18
C PHE A 37 -18.08 11.45 -5.23
N SER A 38 -19.06 12.19 -4.71
CA SER A 38 -18.96 13.64 -4.56
C SER A 38 -17.79 14.08 -3.66
N ALA A 39 -17.29 13.22 -2.77
CA ALA A 39 -16.10 13.51 -1.96
C ALA A 39 -14.81 13.61 -2.78
N LEU A 40 -14.80 13.09 -4.02
CA LEU A 40 -13.68 13.24 -4.95
C LEU A 40 -13.60 14.66 -5.54
N SER A 41 -14.72 15.39 -5.59
CA SER A 41 -14.81 16.68 -6.28
C SER A 41 -13.75 17.72 -5.86
N PRO A 42 -13.40 17.89 -4.57
CA PRO A 42 -12.37 18.84 -4.15
C PRO A 42 -10.95 18.46 -4.62
N SER A 43 -10.72 17.18 -4.94
CA SER A 43 -9.43 16.65 -5.36
C SER A 43 -9.27 16.64 -6.88
N LEU A 44 -10.29 16.98 -7.66
CA LEU A 44 -10.21 17.01 -9.12
C LEU A 44 -9.82 18.39 -9.64
N TRP A 45 -9.00 18.41 -10.69
CA TRP A 45 -8.64 19.60 -11.44
C TRP A 45 -8.84 19.37 -12.95
N PRO A 46 -8.94 20.42 -13.78
CA PRO A 46 -9.06 20.27 -15.22
C PRO A 46 -7.89 19.47 -15.79
N TYR A 47 -8.19 18.50 -16.65
CA TYR A 47 -7.22 17.63 -17.30
C TYR A 47 -6.47 16.66 -16.37
N ALA A 48 -7.00 16.42 -15.16
CA ALA A 48 -6.52 15.31 -14.34
C ALA A 48 -6.77 13.97 -15.02
N ASN A 49 -5.83 13.04 -14.90
CA ASN A 49 -5.97 11.70 -15.45
C ASN A 49 -6.80 10.83 -14.50
N LEU A 50 -7.78 10.11 -15.05
CA LEU A 50 -8.63 9.20 -14.30
C LEU A 50 -8.58 7.81 -14.92
N HIS A 51 -8.29 6.79 -14.10
CA HIS A 51 -8.57 5.42 -14.46
C HIS A 51 -9.93 5.03 -13.88
N CYS A 52 -10.93 4.88 -14.76
CA CYS A 52 -12.29 4.51 -14.37
C CYS A 52 -12.53 3.03 -14.62
N LEU A 53 -12.58 2.24 -13.55
CA LEU A 53 -12.75 0.78 -13.61
C LEU A 53 -14.22 0.41 -13.41
N GLN A 54 -14.67 -0.61 -14.15
CA GLN A 54 -15.99 -1.22 -13.98
C GLN A 54 -17.14 -0.19 -14.06
N LEU A 55 -17.10 0.72 -15.03
CA LEU A 55 -18.26 1.56 -15.35
C LEU A 55 -19.30 0.78 -16.16
N SER A 56 -20.55 1.20 -16.10
CA SER A 56 -21.63 0.67 -16.93
C SER A 56 -22.02 1.69 -18.00
N GLU A 57 -22.02 1.28 -19.27
CA GLU A 57 -22.55 2.12 -20.34
C GLU A 57 -24.08 2.25 -20.23
N VAL A 58 -24.60 3.44 -20.50
CA VAL A 58 -26.05 3.70 -20.45
C VAL A 58 -26.69 3.30 -21.77
N ALA A 59 -27.64 2.36 -21.70
CA ALA A 59 -28.36 1.87 -22.87
C ALA A 59 -28.99 3.02 -23.68
N GLY A 60 -28.67 3.08 -24.97
CA GLY A 60 -29.18 4.09 -25.90
C GLY A 60 -28.45 5.44 -25.86
N LYS A 61 -27.34 5.55 -25.12
CA LYS A 61 -26.44 6.71 -25.14
C LYS A 61 -24.98 6.25 -25.26
N ALA A 62 -24.43 6.34 -26.48
CA ALA A 62 -23.01 6.11 -26.70
C ALA A 62 -22.17 7.08 -25.86
N ASN A 63 -21.01 6.62 -25.40
CA ASN A 63 -20.03 7.40 -24.64
C ASN A 63 -20.58 8.02 -23.34
N PHE A 64 -21.67 7.46 -22.82
CA PHE A 64 -22.24 7.86 -21.54
C PHE A 64 -22.16 6.69 -20.56
N TYR A 65 -21.44 6.89 -19.47
CA TYR A 65 -21.17 5.88 -18.46
C TYR A 65 -21.75 6.27 -17.10
N VAL A 66 -22.12 5.26 -16.31
CA VAL A 66 -22.66 5.41 -14.96
C VAL A 66 -21.99 4.44 -14.00
N ASP A 67 -21.87 4.84 -12.74
CA ASP A 67 -21.36 3.99 -11.67
C ASP A 67 -22.25 2.75 -11.41
N ASN A 68 -21.63 1.71 -10.87
CA ASN A 68 -22.26 0.53 -10.31
C ASN A 68 -21.53 0.09 -9.01
N PRO A 69 -21.98 -0.97 -8.32
CA PRO A 69 -21.36 -1.40 -7.07
C PRO A 69 -19.87 -1.80 -7.14
N ARG A 70 -19.35 -2.10 -8.34
CA ARG A 70 -17.94 -2.48 -8.57
C ARG A 70 -17.08 -1.34 -9.09
N THR A 71 -17.67 -0.17 -9.36
CA THR A 71 -16.95 0.98 -9.91
C THR A 71 -15.87 1.45 -8.95
N ILE A 72 -14.65 1.60 -9.48
CA ILE A 72 -13.50 2.19 -8.80
C ILE A 72 -13.00 3.33 -9.69
N ILE A 73 -12.67 4.45 -9.07
CA ILE A 73 -12.09 5.62 -9.74
C ILE A 73 -10.73 5.87 -9.12
N VAL A 74 -9.70 5.87 -9.95
CA VAL A 74 -8.32 6.14 -9.54
C VAL A 74 -7.90 7.46 -10.15
N LEU A 75 -7.53 8.42 -9.31
CA LEU A 75 -7.03 9.73 -9.72
C LEU A 75 -5.51 9.64 -9.89
N GLU A 76 -5.01 10.12 -11.03
CA GLU A 76 -3.59 10.08 -11.41
C GLU A 76 -2.99 8.68 -11.23
N PRO A 77 -3.42 7.69 -12.03
CA PRO A 77 -2.96 6.30 -11.93
C PRO A 77 -1.43 6.13 -12.06
N ASP A 78 -0.74 7.07 -12.69
CA ASP A 78 0.72 7.07 -12.80
C ASP A 78 1.43 7.57 -11.53
N PHE A 79 0.70 8.20 -10.60
CA PHE A 79 1.20 8.57 -9.30
C PHE A 79 1.11 7.37 -8.35
N LEU A 80 2.11 6.49 -8.42
CA LEU A 80 2.13 5.27 -7.61
C LEU A 80 2.36 5.58 -6.13
N ILE A 81 1.45 5.10 -5.28
CA ILE A 81 1.51 5.24 -3.82
C ILE A 81 1.82 3.88 -3.21
N ASP A 82 2.72 3.86 -2.22
CA ASP A 82 3.03 2.65 -1.46
C ASP A 82 1.79 2.15 -0.70
N ALA A 83 1.48 0.85 -0.85
CA ALA A 83 0.34 0.23 -0.16
C ALA A 83 0.40 0.40 1.36
N SER A 84 1.61 0.38 1.95
CA SER A 84 1.83 0.65 3.37
C SER A 84 1.44 2.07 3.76
N SER A 85 1.74 3.07 2.93
CA SER A 85 1.35 4.46 3.19
C SER A 85 -0.16 4.66 3.18
N ILE A 86 -0.90 3.90 2.37
CA ILE A 86 -2.37 3.89 2.42
C ILE A 86 -2.85 3.21 3.69
N ALA A 87 -2.25 2.06 4.06
CA ALA A 87 -2.60 1.35 5.29
C ALA A 87 -2.38 2.21 6.54
N GLU A 88 -1.31 3.00 6.59
CA GLU A 88 -1.03 3.97 7.66
C GLU A 88 -2.09 5.08 7.78
N CYS A 89 -2.81 5.36 6.68
CA CYS A 89 -3.90 6.33 6.67
C CYS A 89 -5.24 5.71 7.11
N MET A 90 -5.27 4.45 7.53
CA MET A 90 -6.49 3.75 7.92
C MET A 90 -6.42 3.26 9.36
N ASP A 91 -7.52 3.40 10.09
CA ASP A 91 -7.71 2.78 11.40
C ASP A 91 -9.12 2.18 11.54
N ASN A 92 -9.47 1.69 12.73
CA ASN A 92 -10.80 1.12 12.99
C ASN A 92 -11.94 2.15 12.91
N ASN A 93 -11.63 3.44 12.96
CA ASN A 93 -12.56 4.55 13.02
C ASN A 93 -12.73 5.24 11.65
N GLY A 94 -11.84 5.01 10.68
CA GLY A 94 -11.99 5.51 9.33
C GLY A 94 -10.68 5.65 8.54
N SER A 95 -10.69 6.59 7.61
CA SER A 95 -9.54 6.94 6.78
C SER A 95 -9.16 8.40 7.00
N PHE A 96 -7.87 8.65 7.20
CA PHE A 96 -7.26 9.94 7.50
C PHE A 96 -6.13 10.23 6.50
N PRO A 97 -6.44 10.64 5.26
CA PRO A 97 -5.45 10.86 4.20
C PRO A 97 -4.39 11.92 4.54
N GLU A 98 -4.69 12.84 5.46
CA GLU A 98 -3.75 13.83 5.97
C GLU A 98 -2.50 13.21 6.63
N LEU A 99 -2.62 12.00 7.18
CA LEU A 99 -1.49 11.27 7.76
C LEU A 99 -0.41 10.96 6.71
N TYR A 100 -0.80 10.72 5.45
CA TYR A 100 0.16 10.53 4.35
C TYR A 100 1.13 11.72 4.23
N VAL A 101 0.59 12.94 4.30
CA VAL A 101 1.40 14.16 4.19
C VAL A 101 2.23 14.36 5.46
N LEU A 102 1.62 14.15 6.63
CA LEU A 102 2.30 14.33 7.92
C LEU A 102 3.48 13.36 8.09
N ASN A 103 3.29 12.07 7.80
CA ASN A 103 4.33 11.04 7.89
C ASN A 103 5.52 11.34 6.97
N ARG A 104 5.28 12.05 5.85
CA ARG A 104 6.35 12.45 4.93
C ARG A 104 7.09 13.72 5.37
N LEU A 105 6.46 14.55 6.19
CA LEU A 105 7.07 15.76 6.75
C LEU A 105 7.88 15.47 8.03
N PHE A 106 7.42 14.52 8.83
CA PHE A 106 8.09 14.11 10.05
C PHE A 106 8.90 12.84 9.81
N GLY A 107 10.21 12.98 9.65
CA GLY A 107 11.10 11.82 9.64
C GLY A 107 11.17 11.20 11.04
N GLU A 108 10.66 9.98 11.21
CA GLU A 108 10.82 9.27 12.48
C GLU A 108 12.29 8.86 12.69
N PRO A 109 12.89 9.14 13.85
CA PRO A 109 14.19 8.59 14.19
C PRO A 109 14.09 7.06 14.25
N SER A 110 15.18 6.38 13.90
CA SER A 110 15.20 4.91 13.96
C SER A 110 14.90 4.44 15.38
N SER A 111 13.79 3.74 15.57
CA SER A 111 13.41 3.17 16.87
C SER A 111 13.97 1.76 17.03
N GLU A 112 14.13 1.32 18.27
CA GLU A 112 14.53 -0.05 18.61
C GLU A 112 13.60 -1.09 17.96
N ARG A 113 12.28 -0.88 18.01
CA ARG A 113 11.30 -1.79 17.40
C ARG A 113 11.42 -1.86 15.88
N MET A 114 11.66 -0.74 15.22
CA MET A 114 11.88 -0.72 13.76
C MET A 114 13.14 -1.49 13.40
N LEU A 115 14.21 -1.34 14.17
CA LEU A 115 15.46 -2.07 13.96
C LEU A 115 15.33 -3.57 14.27
N LEU A 116 14.62 -3.93 15.33
CA LEU A 116 14.26 -5.31 15.62
C LEU A 116 13.55 -5.97 14.43
N GLY A 117 12.50 -5.32 13.90
CA GLY A 117 11.78 -5.83 12.73
C GLY A 117 12.66 -5.98 11.50
N ARG A 118 13.50 -4.98 11.20
CA ARG A 118 14.46 -5.07 10.07
C ARG A 118 15.48 -6.19 10.26
N MET A 119 15.95 -6.42 11.49
CA MET A 119 16.87 -7.50 11.81
C MET A 119 16.20 -8.86 11.62
N VAL A 120 14.94 -9.01 12.02
CA VAL A 120 14.17 -10.24 11.79
C VAL A 120 13.98 -10.51 10.30
N ASN A 121 13.64 -9.49 9.50
CA ASN A 121 13.52 -9.63 8.04
C ASN A 121 14.86 -10.01 7.39
N SER A 122 15.96 -9.37 7.79
CA SER A 122 17.29 -9.72 7.29
C SER A 122 17.69 -11.17 7.62
N ILE A 123 17.34 -11.64 8.82
CA ILE A 123 17.57 -13.04 9.23
C ILE A 123 16.70 -13.99 8.40
N PHE A 124 15.45 -13.62 8.13
CA PHE A 124 14.56 -14.37 7.26
C PHE A 124 15.17 -14.51 5.84
N ASP A 125 15.61 -13.41 5.24
CA ASP A 125 16.23 -13.41 3.91
C ASP A 125 17.47 -14.31 3.84
N GLU A 126 18.32 -14.23 4.86
CA GLU A 126 19.53 -15.05 4.96
C GLU A 126 19.20 -16.53 5.17
N LEU A 127 18.15 -16.87 5.93
CA LEU A 127 17.73 -18.25 6.15
C LEU A 127 17.09 -18.89 4.91
N ILE A 128 16.43 -18.12 4.06
CA ILE A 128 15.90 -18.60 2.77
C ILE A 128 17.05 -19.05 1.85
N HIS A 129 18.17 -18.31 1.81
CA HIS A 129 19.32 -18.67 0.98
C HIS A 129 20.34 -19.60 1.66
N HIS A 130 20.44 -19.53 2.98
CA HIS A 130 21.45 -20.21 3.79
C HIS A 130 20.85 -20.75 5.10
N PRO A 131 20.03 -21.82 5.02
CA PRO A 131 19.25 -22.33 6.16
C PRO A 131 20.11 -22.85 7.32
N ASP A 132 21.35 -23.25 7.04
CA ASP A 132 22.28 -23.83 8.02
C ASP A 132 23.11 -22.79 8.80
N LEU A 133 22.92 -21.49 8.56
CA LEU A 133 23.68 -20.46 9.27
C LEU A 133 23.33 -20.43 10.76
N ASP A 134 24.37 -20.30 11.59
CA ASP A 134 24.20 -20.10 13.01
C ASP A 134 23.69 -18.70 13.33
N TYR A 135 23.00 -18.56 14.46
CA TYR A 135 22.35 -17.31 14.84
C TYR A 135 23.31 -16.12 14.96
N LEU A 136 24.52 -16.35 15.47
CA LEU A 136 25.50 -15.27 15.61
C LEU A 136 25.96 -14.76 14.24
N SER A 137 26.12 -15.66 13.26
CA SER A 137 26.43 -15.30 11.88
C SER A 137 25.29 -14.52 11.22
N LEU A 138 24.04 -14.98 11.37
CA LEU A 138 22.84 -14.30 10.86
C LEU A 138 22.73 -12.88 11.42
N PHE A 139 22.86 -12.73 12.74
CA PHE A 139 22.79 -11.43 13.40
C PHE A 139 23.92 -10.48 12.95
N LYS A 140 25.15 -10.98 12.78
CA LYS A 140 26.27 -10.17 12.29
C LYS A 140 26.03 -9.67 10.87
N ARG A 141 25.44 -10.49 9.99
CA ARG A 141 25.09 -10.10 8.62
C ARG A 141 24.02 -9.01 8.62
N GLY A 142 22.94 -9.20 9.38
CA GLY A 142 21.89 -8.18 9.49
C GLY A 142 22.40 -6.85 10.06
N LEU A 143 23.25 -6.89 11.09
CA LEU A 143 23.86 -5.69 11.66
C LEU A 143 24.72 -4.95 10.63
N ALA A 144 25.45 -5.68 9.78
CA ALA A 144 26.27 -5.11 8.71
C ALA A 144 25.45 -4.44 7.60
N GLN A 145 24.18 -4.81 7.41
CA GLN A 145 23.27 -4.16 6.46
C GLN A 145 22.72 -2.81 6.99
N MET A 146 22.71 -2.59 8.30
CA MET A 146 22.18 -1.38 8.93
C MET A 146 23.13 -0.77 10.00
N PRO A 147 24.40 -0.46 9.65
CA PRO A 147 25.40 -0.05 10.63
C PRO A 147 25.10 1.31 11.25
N ILE A 148 24.61 2.29 10.48
CA ILE A 148 24.36 3.64 10.98
C ILE A 148 23.25 3.65 12.06
N PRO A 149 22.05 3.09 11.81
CA PRO A 149 21.01 3.05 12.84
C PRO A 149 21.40 2.26 14.09
N MET A 150 22.11 1.13 13.93
CA MET A 150 22.54 0.31 15.06
C MET A 150 23.56 1.03 15.95
N VAL A 151 24.52 1.73 15.34
CA VAL A 151 25.47 2.55 16.09
C VAL A 151 24.77 3.72 16.78
N ALA A 152 23.78 4.33 16.14
CA ALA A 152 23.04 5.45 16.71
C ALA A 152 22.23 5.07 17.96
N LEU A 153 21.64 3.86 18.01
CA LEU A 153 20.94 3.35 19.20
C LEU A 153 21.89 2.83 20.29
N GLY A 154 23.12 2.47 19.92
CA GLY A 154 24.16 2.05 20.84
C GLY A 154 24.13 0.56 21.21
N GLN A 155 25.22 0.12 21.83
CA GLN A 155 25.52 -1.29 22.06
C GLN A 155 24.48 -2.01 22.95
N SER A 156 23.94 -1.33 23.97
CA SER A 156 22.96 -1.95 24.88
C SER A 156 21.71 -2.36 24.12
N CYS A 157 21.15 -1.45 23.32
CA CYS A 157 19.97 -1.71 22.50
C CYS A 157 20.24 -2.83 21.48
N ALA A 158 21.39 -2.82 20.80
CA ALA A 158 21.75 -3.91 19.89
C ALA A 158 21.80 -5.28 20.60
N MET A 159 22.26 -5.33 21.85
CA MET A 159 22.28 -6.56 22.64
C MET A 159 20.89 -6.99 23.12
N ASP A 160 20.01 -6.03 23.38
CA ASP A 160 18.61 -6.31 23.74
C ASP A 160 17.86 -6.87 22.53
N ILE A 161 18.02 -6.28 21.34
CA ILE A 161 17.54 -6.82 20.06
C ILE A 161 18.05 -8.26 19.84
N TYR A 162 19.35 -8.51 20.06
CA TYR A 162 19.92 -9.86 19.94
C TYR A 162 19.19 -10.88 20.82
N ARG A 163 18.92 -10.55 22.09
CA ARG A 163 18.25 -11.45 23.02
C ARG A 163 16.77 -11.63 22.69
N GLU A 164 16.11 -10.57 22.25
CA GLU A 164 14.69 -10.60 21.88
C GLU A 164 14.46 -11.49 20.66
N ILE A 165 15.30 -11.38 19.64
CA ILE A 165 15.22 -12.26 18.46
C ILE A 165 15.49 -13.71 18.86
N GLU A 166 16.53 -13.98 19.65
CA GLU A 166 16.89 -15.34 20.09
C GLU A 166 15.75 -16.02 20.87
N SER A 167 15.10 -15.27 21.76
CA SER A 167 14.08 -15.82 22.65
C SER A 167 12.65 -15.81 22.06
N GLY A 168 12.37 -14.90 21.12
CA GLY A 168 11.01 -14.63 20.66
C GLY A 168 10.73 -14.88 19.17
N HIS A 169 11.74 -14.78 18.29
CA HIS A 169 11.52 -14.78 16.84
C HIS A 169 12.25 -15.90 16.10
N LEU A 170 13.46 -16.26 16.53
CA LEU A 170 14.36 -17.12 15.77
C LEU A 170 13.74 -18.47 15.40
N GLU A 171 13.13 -19.17 16.36
CA GLU A 171 12.54 -20.48 16.13
C GLU A 171 11.33 -20.42 15.19
N ALA A 172 10.52 -19.36 15.30
CA ALA A 172 9.38 -19.14 14.41
C ALA A 172 9.82 -18.86 12.97
N VAL A 173 10.86 -18.03 12.77
CA VAL A 173 11.41 -17.74 11.44
C VAL A 173 12.02 -19.00 10.83
N LYS A 174 12.82 -19.76 11.60
CA LYS A 174 13.39 -21.03 11.11
C LYS A 174 12.33 -22.04 10.73
N ALA A 175 11.28 -22.18 11.55
CA ALA A 175 10.17 -23.08 11.25
C ALA A 175 9.46 -22.67 9.97
N PHE A 176 9.20 -21.37 9.78
CA PHE A 176 8.62 -20.86 8.55
C PHE A 176 9.51 -21.16 7.33
N CYS A 177 10.79 -20.81 7.37
CA CYS A 177 11.72 -21.05 6.26
C CYS A 177 11.85 -22.54 5.91
N ALA A 178 11.76 -23.44 6.90
CA ALA A 178 11.81 -24.88 6.67
C ALA A 178 10.58 -25.43 5.93
N ASP A 179 9.44 -24.75 6.05
CA ASP A 179 8.18 -25.09 5.38
C ASP A 179 8.06 -24.45 3.98
N VAL A 180 8.91 -23.48 3.65
CA VAL A 180 8.93 -22.84 2.33
C VAL A 180 9.49 -23.82 1.29
N PRO A 181 8.78 -24.08 0.18
CA PRO A 181 9.26 -24.98 -0.86
C PRO A 181 10.52 -24.45 -1.56
N ASP A 182 11.41 -25.36 -1.92
CA ASP A 182 12.65 -25.09 -2.68
C ASP A 182 12.33 -24.86 -4.18
N GLU A 183 11.58 -23.80 -4.45
CA GLU A 183 11.18 -23.34 -5.79
C GLU A 183 11.87 -22.00 -6.13
N ASP A 184 11.58 -21.42 -7.29
CA ASP A 184 12.11 -20.10 -7.72
C ASP A 184 11.53 -18.97 -6.85
N LEU A 185 12.01 -18.88 -5.61
CA LEU A 185 11.63 -17.87 -4.63
C LEU A 185 12.22 -16.51 -4.97
N LEU A 186 11.41 -15.47 -4.84
CA LEU A 186 11.86 -14.10 -5.03
C LEU A 186 11.69 -13.30 -3.74
N LEU A 187 12.81 -12.88 -3.15
CA LEU A 187 12.84 -12.02 -1.97
C LEU A 187 12.73 -10.55 -2.35
N GLU A 188 11.98 -9.80 -1.54
CA GLU A 188 11.79 -8.36 -1.67
C GLU A 188 11.39 -7.84 -3.08
N PRO A 189 10.53 -8.53 -3.89
CA PRO A 189 10.20 -8.02 -5.20
C PRO A 189 9.40 -6.73 -5.12
N SER A 190 9.79 -5.79 -5.96
CA SER A 190 9.02 -4.56 -6.18
C SER A 190 7.81 -4.85 -7.07
N PHE A 191 6.64 -4.41 -6.63
CA PHE A 191 5.39 -4.53 -7.35
C PHE A 191 4.88 -3.15 -7.77
N LEU A 192 4.50 -3.02 -9.04
CA LEU A 192 3.95 -1.80 -9.62
C LEU A 192 2.59 -2.11 -10.24
N CYS A 193 1.58 -1.31 -9.90
CA CYS A 193 0.23 -1.46 -10.41
C CYS A 193 -0.39 -0.11 -10.79
N PRO A 194 -0.08 0.40 -12.01
CA PRO A 194 -0.66 1.64 -12.52
C PRO A 194 -2.18 1.61 -12.60
N THR A 195 -2.78 0.44 -12.81
CA THR A 195 -4.25 0.26 -12.82
C THR A 195 -4.92 0.80 -11.55
N TYR A 196 -4.25 0.69 -10.40
CA TYR A 196 -4.77 1.16 -9.12
C TYR A 196 -3.98 2.34 -8.53
N GLY A 197 -2.94 2.84 -9.23
CA GLY A 197 -2.03 3.84 -8.67
C GLY A 197 -1.23 3.32 -7.47
N LEU A 198 -0.93 2.03 -7.44
CA LEU A 198 -0.28 1.38 -6.29
C LEU A 198 1.11 0.89 -6.64
N GLN A 199 2.00 0.98 -5.65
CA GLN A 199 3.25 0.25 -5.64
C GLN A 199 3.49 -0.37 -4.26
N GLY A 200 4.50 -1.21 -4.16
CA GLY A 200 4.97 -1.71 -2.88
C GLY A 200 6.08 -2.72 -3.06
N ARG A 201 6.47 -3.31 -1.94
CA ARG A 201 7.47 -4.37 -1.88
C ARG A 201 6.88 -5.53 -1.10
N LEU A 202 6.88 -6.70 -1.71
CA LEU A 202 6.48 -7.94 -1.04
C LEU A 202 7.69 -8.51 -0.32
N ASP A 203 7.51 -9.27 0.75
CA ASP A 203 8.63 -9.87 1.46
C ASP A 203 9.14 -11.14 0.73
N LEU A 204 8.24 -12.00 0.26
CA LEU A 204 8.54 -13.26 -0.45
C LEU A 204 7.44 -13.54 -1.49
N LEU A 205 7.83 -14.03 -2.68
CA LEU A 205 6.95 -14.56 -3.72
C LEU A 205 7.36 -15.97 -4.12
#